data_AF-A0A919NQU6-F1
#
_entry.id   AF-A0A919NQU6-F1
#
_cell.length_a   1.000
_cell.length_b   1.000
_cell.length_c   1.000
_cell.angle_alpha   90.00
_cell.angle_beta   90.00
_cell.angle_gamma   90.00
#
_symmetry.space_group_name_H-M   'P 1'
#
loop_
_entity.id
_entity.type
_entity.pdbx_description
1 polymer ?
#
loop_
_entity_poly.entity_id
_entity_poly.type
_entity_poly.pdbx_seq_one_letter_code
_entity_poly.pdbx_strand_id
1 'polypeptide(L)'
;MTVLDWLLGGDVAIRWQASESLSGEQELVATSGWGARLLAAQDWSGGAFLPREGWDRDVEPQPWTGVESTLTLLRQFGALLPAELVERIAQGCRWENDNQPFFDGETEPCINGRVVGLGVYFGRDVSAIVGRLLGEQLDDGGWNCWGSPRSSFDTTINVLEGLQAYEQMLDAWPELTEARRRGEEFLLERRLLRRRSTGEIVDPGYLRLSFPVRWHYDVLRGLEYFRGRDDPRLDEARQVLRDKRQPDGTWLLEHTHPGKVHFQMEEEGRPSRWNTLRALRALGAGTD
;
A
#
# COMPACT_ATOMS: atom_id res chain seq x y z
N MET A 1 -19.08 22.40 -8.81
CA MET A 1 -18.80 21.18 -8.04
C MET A 1 -17.34 21.22 -7.68
N THR A 2 -17.03 21.23 -6.39
CA THR A 2 -15.65 21.19 -5.91
C THR A 2 -15.08 19.78 -6.05
N VAL A 3 -13.75 19.63 -5.97
CA VAL A 3 -13.11 18.30 -5.92
C VAL A 3 -13.60 17.50 -4.71
N LEU A 4 -13.87 18.17 -3.59
CA LEU A 4 -14.41 17.55 -2.40
C LEU A 4 -15.84 17.03 -2.63
N ASP A 5 -16.74 17.84 -3.19
CA ASP A 5 -18.11 17.39 -3.55
C ASP A 5 -18.07 16.12 -4.42
N TRP A 6 -17.11 16.07 -5.35
CA TRP A 6 -16.93 14.93 -6.24
C TRP A 6 -16.41 13.67 -5.52
N LEU A 7 -15.49 13.81 -4.56
CA LEU A 7 -15.03 12.73 -3.69
C LEU A 7 -16.18 12.24 -2.79
N LEU A 8 -16.95 13.16 -2.21
CA LEU A 8 -18.11 12.88 -1.36
C LEU A 8 -19.26 12.19 -2.12
N GLY A 9 -19.35 12.38 -3.44
CA GLY A 9 -20.25 11.62 -4.31
C GLY A 9 -19.75 10.21 -4.68
N GLY A 10 -18.64 9.75 -4.10
CA GLY A 10 -17.99 8.48 -4.41
C GLY A 10 -18.43 7.29 -3.55
N ASP A 11 -17.63 6.23 -3.61
CA ASP A 11 -17.77 5.06 -2.74
C ASP A 11 -17.54 5.44 -1.27
N VAL A 12 -18.14 4.70 -0.35
CA VAL A 12 -17.98 4.93 1.09
C VAL A 12 -16.51 4.88 1.51
N ALA A 13 -15.70 4.01 0.88
CA ALA A 13 -14.26 3.91 1.13
C ALA A 13 -13.48 5.21 0.84
N ILE A 14 -14.05 6.11 0.01
CA ILE A 14 -13.50 7.44 -0.28
C ILE A 14 -14.12 8.50 0.64
N ARG A 15 -15.44 8.45 0.83
CA ARG A 15 -16.21 9.50 1.52
C ARG A 15 -15.75 9.74 2.96
N TRP A 16 -15.69 8.68 3.76
CA TRP A 16 -15.28 8.79 5.18
C TRP A 16 -13.85 9.31 5.31
N GLN A 17 -13.03 9.05 4.29
CA GLN A 17 -11.63 9.45 4.20
C GLN A 17 -11.41 10.87 3.70
N ALA A 18 -12.41 11.45 3.04
CA ALA A 18 -12.34 12.76 2.40
C ALA A 18 -12.93 13.88 3.26
N SER A 19 -13.57 13.57 4.38
CA SER A 19 -14.05 14.59 5.34
C SER A 19 -14.08 14.03 6.75
N GLU A 20 -13.54 14.78 7.71
CA GLU A 20 -13.57 14.39 9.13
C GLU A 20 -15.01 14.26 9.66
N SER A 21 -15.93 15.06 9.12
CA SER A 21 -17.36 15.03 9.45
C SER A 21 -18.05 13.70 9.12
N LEU A 22 -17.47 12.91 8.21
CA LEU A 22 -17.98 11.61 7.79
C LEU A 22 -17.15 10.44 8.33
N SER A 23 -16.26 10.66 9.31
CA SER A 23 -15.42 9.60 9.90
C SER A 23 -16.23 8.38 10.37
N GLY A 24 -17.44 8.57 10.88
CA GLY A 24 -18.35 7.48 11.26
C GLY A 24 -18.80 6.58 10.11
N GLU A 25 -18.73 7.03 8.85
CA GLU A 25 -19.03 6.19 7.68
C GLU A 25 -17.99 5.08 7.47
N GLN A 26 -16.86 5.10 8.19
CA GLN A 26 -15.91 3.98 8.21
C GLN A 26 -16.59 2.65 8.58
N GLU A 27 -17.56 2.68 9.51
CA GLU A 27 -18.32 1.48 9.94
C GLU A 27 -19.11 0.84 8.79
N LEU A 28 -19.46 1.62 7.77
CA LEU A 28 -20.23 1.16 6.62
C LEU A 28 -19.36 0.49 5.54
N VAL A 29 -18.04 0.62 5.59
CA VAL A 29 -17.13 0.12 4.55
C VAL A 29 -17.26 -1.39 4.36
N ALA A 30 -17.42 -2.15 5.45
CA ALA A 30 -17.57 -3.60 5.38
C ALA A 30 -18.93 -4.07 4.85
N THR A 31 -19.95 -3.19 4.86
CA THR A 31 -21.34 -3.54 4.53
C THR A 31 -21.89 -2.81 3.29
N SER A 32 -21.13 -1.86 2.74
CA SER A 32 -21.51 -1.07 1.57
C SER A 32 -20.36 -0.94 0.56
N GLY A 33 -20.70 -0.60 -0.68
CA GLY A 33 -19.72 -0.18 -1.69
C GLY A 33 -18.68 -1.25 -2.04
N TRP A 34 -17.45 -0.81 -2.30
CA TRP A 34 -16.35 -1.69 -2.69
C TRP A 34 -15.91 -2.66 -1.58
N GLY A 35 -15.94 -2.24 -0.31
CA GLY A 35 -15.53 -3.10 0.81
C GLY A 35 -16.46 -4.31 0.96
N ALA A 36 -17.77 -4.12 0.94
CA ALA A 36 -18.73 -5.23 0.96
C ALA A 36 -18.60 -6.15 -0.26
N ARG A 37 -18.38 -5.58 -1.45
CA ARG A 37 -18.17 -6.38 -2.68
C ARG A 37 -16.92 -7.25 -2.59
N LEU A 38 -15.82 -6.75 -2.02
CA LEU A 38 -14.60 -7.53 -1.79
C LEU A 38 -14.86 -8.67 -0.79
N LEU A 39 -15.49 -8.36 0.35
CA LEU A 39 -15.81 -9.35 1.39
C LEU A 39 -16.70 -10.48 0.85
N ALA A 40 -17.67 -10.15 0.01
CA ALA A 40 -18.58 -11.12 -0.60
C ALA A 40 -17.92 -11.96 -1.71
N ALA A 41 -16.98 -11.39 -2.46
CA ALA A 41 -16.29 -12.07 -3.56
C ALA A 41 -15.13 -12.96 -3.08
N GLN A 42 -14.55 -12.66 -1.92
CA GLN A 42 -13.37 -13.35 -1.43
C GLN A 42 -13.66 -14.78 -1.01
N ASP A 43 -12.93 -15.72 -1.61
CA ASP A 43 -12.75 -17.05 -1.05
C ASP A 43 -11.65 -17.01 0.04
N TRP A 44 -12.07 -17.07 1.29
CA TRP A 44 -11.18 -17.07 2.46
C TRP A 44 -10.53 -18.44 2.74
N SER A 45 -10.90 -19.47 1.98
CA SER A 45 -10.28 -20.80 2.03
C SER A 45 -9.14 -20.98 1.02
N GLY A 46 -8.85 -19.93 0.23
CA GLY A 46 -7.72 -19.83 -0.70
C GLY A 46 -6.36 -19.63 -0.03
N GLY A 47 -5.31 -19.61 -0.86
CA GLY A 47 -3.95 -19.27 -0.43
C GLY A 47 -3.76 -17.77 -0.22
N ALA A 48 -2.61 -17.42 0.36
CA ALA A 48 -2.25 -16.03 0.62
C ALA A 48 -2.20 -15.20 -0.68
N PHE A 49 -1.57 -15.71 -1.74
CA PHE A 49 -1.56 -15.08 -3.06
C PHE A 49 -2.34 -15.86 -4.11
N LEU A 50 -2.28 -17.17 -4.05
CA LEU A 50 -2.82 -18.03 -5.09
C LEU A 50 -4.23 -18.51 -4.71
N PRO A 51 -5.13 -18.66 -5.70
CA PRO A 51 -6.37 -19.37 -5.45
C PRO A 51 -6.07 -20.83 -5.05
N ARG A 52 -7.01 -21.46 -4.32
CA ARG A 52 -6.84 -22.83 -3.79
C ARG A 52 -6.57 -23.89 -4.87
N GLU A 53 -7.15 -23.71 -6.06
CA GLU A 53 -7.03 -24.68 -7.16
C GLU A 53 -6.56 -24.02 -8.45
N GLY A 54 -5.59 -24.66 -9.09
CA GLY A 54 -5.41 -24.62 -10.54
C GLY A 54 -4.90 -23.32 -11.15
N TRP A 55 -4.10 -22.52 -10.43
CA TRP A 55 -3.41 -21.37 -11.05
C TRP A 55 -2.09 -21.78 -11.69
N ASP A 56 -1.95 -21.52 -13.00
CA ASP A 56 -0.71 -21.72 -13.75
C ASP A 56 -0.13 -20.38 -14.21
N ARG A 57 1.03 -20.02 -13.64
CA ARG A 57 1.74 -18.76 -13.93
C ARG A 57 2.05 -18.57 -15.42
N ASP A 58 2.21 -19.64 -16.18
CA ASP A 58 2.65 -19.56 -17.58
C ASP A 58 1.50 -19.18 -18.53
N VAL A 59 0.25 -19.38 -18.12
CA VAL A 59 -0.94 -19.17 -18.96
C VAL A 59 -2.03 -18.32 -18.31
N GLU A 60 -1.99 -18.13 -17.00
CA GLU A 60 -2.94 -17.32 -16.27
C GLU A 60 -2.35 -16.00 -15.76
N PRO A 61 -3.15 -14.91 -15.79
CA PRO A 61 -2.71 -13.62 -15.27
C PRO A 61 -2.48 -13.69 -13.75
N GLN A 62 -1.65 -12.79 -13.24
CA GLN A 62 -1.37 -12.64 -11.80
C GLN A 62 -2.68 -12.54 -10.98
N PRO A 63 -2.89 -13.41 -9.97
CA PRO A 63 -4.15 -13.45 -9.23
C PRO A 63 -4.11 -12.43 -8.09
N TRP A 64 -4.62 -11.22 -8.35
CA TRP A 64 -4.84 -10.20 -7.31
C TRP A 64 -6.09 -10.48 -6.45
N THR A 65 -6.57 -11.72 -6.46
CA THR A 65 -7.74 -12.21 -5.73
C THR A 65 -7.37 -13.01 -4.47
N GLY A 66 -6.06 -13.20 -4.22
CA GLY A 66 -5.57 -13.85 -3.00
C GLY A 66 -5.90 -13.06 -1.72
N VAL A 67 -5.84 -13.74 -0.58
CA VAL A 67 -6.16 -13.17 0.74
C VAL A 67 -5.35 -11.92 1.04
N GLU A 68 -4.04 -11.92 0.73
CA GLU A 68 -3.18 -10.76 0.94
C GLU A 68 -3.69 -9.53 0.19
N SER A 69 -3.97 -9.69 -1.11
CA SER A 69 -4.32 -8.56 -1.98
C SER A 69 -5.68 -7.97 -1.61
N THR A 70 -6.61 -8.83 -1.17
CA THR A 70 -7.91 -8.40 -0.66
C THR A 70 -7.79 -7.71 0.69
N LEU A 71 -7.02 -8.26 1.63
CA LEU A 71 -6.81 -7.63 2.94
C LEU A 71 -6.09 -6.27 2.81
N THR A 72 -5.11 -6.16 1.91
CA THR A 72 -4.44 -4.88 1.61
C THR A 72 -5.43 -3.83 1.11
N LEU A 73 -6.36 -4.20 0.22
CA LEU A 73 -7.41 -3.29 -0.22
C LEU A 73 -8.39 -2.92 0.90
N LEU A 74 -8.85 -3.90 1.68
CA LEU A 74 -9.74 -3.66 2.81
C LEU A 74 -9.12 -2.73 3.86
N ARG A 75 -7.83 -2.89 4.15
CA ARG A 75 -7.07 -1.95 4.99
C ARG A 75 -7.03 -0.55 4.36
N GLN A 76 -6.72 -0.43 3.07
CA GLN A 76 -6.71 0.86 2.39
C GLN A 76 -8.08 1.55 2.42
N PHE A 77 -9.17 0.78 2.35
CA PHE A 77 -10.53 1.28 2.43
C PHE A 77 -10.96 1.68 3.85
N GLY A 78 -10.20 1.27 4.86
CA GLY A 78 -10.54 1.43 6.27
C GLY A 78 -11.58 0.44 6.80
N ALA A 79 -11.72 -0.72 6.19
CA ALA A 79 -12.71 -1.71 6.58
C ALA A 79 -12.43 -2.28 7.98
N LEU A 80 -13.42 -2.17 8.88
CA LEU A 80 -13.40 -2.83 10.18
C LEU A 80 -13.94 -4.25 10.02
N LEU A 81 -13.08 -5.26 10.19
CA LEU A 81 -13.46 -6.65 10.04
C LEU A 81 -13.86 -7.28 11.37
N PRO A 82 -14.83 -8.22 11.40
CA PRO A 82 -15.14 -9.00 12.60
C PRO A 82 -13.93 -9.80 13.07
N ALA A 83 -13.70 -9.86 14.38
CA ALA A 83 -12.58 -10.57 14.98
C ALA A 83 -12.58 -12.06 14.59
N GLU A 84 -13.75 -12.67 14.46
CA GLU A 84 -13.91 -14.07 14.07
C GLU A 84 -13.44 -14.35 12.63
N LEU A 85 -13.57 -13.37 11.73
CA LEU A 85 -13.05 -13.49 10.37
C LEU A 85 -11.52 -13.42 10.37
N VAL A 86 -10.96 -12.44 11.09
CA VAL A 86 -9.50 -12.29 11.22
C VAL A 86 -8.88 -13.55 11.83
N GLU A 87 -9.49 -14.09 12.89
CA GLU A 87 -9.02 -15.32 13.53
C GLU A 87 -9.11 -16.53 12.58
N ARG A 88 -10.18 -16.65 11.80
CA ARG A 88 -10.30 -17.71 10.79
C ARG A 88 -9.20 -17.62 9.73
N ILE A 89 -8.85 -16.41 9.29
CA ILE A 89 -7.75 -16.20 8.35
C ILE A 89 -6.43 -16.61 8.99
N ALA A 90 -6.15 -16.19 10.23
CA ALA A 90 -4.93 -16.58 10.95
C ALA A 90 -4.81 -18.11 11.07
N GLN A 91 -5.92 -18.79 11.37
CA GLN A 91 -5.96 -20.24 11.53
C GLN A 91 -5.93 -21.03 10.22
N GLY A 92 -6.52 -20.50 9.14
CA GLY A 92 -6.77 -21.24 7.90
C GLY A 92 -5.92 -20.84 6.70
N CYS A 93 -5.48 -19.59 6.61
CA CYS A 93 -4.73 -19.08 5.46
C CYS A 93 -3.23 -19.34 5.65
N ARG A 94 -2.57 -19.80 4.57
CA ARG A 94 -1.15 -20.16 4.55
C ARG A 94 -0.44 -19.59 3.33
N TRP A 95 0.83 -19.27 3.49
CA TRP A 95 1.73 -18.91 2.39
C TRP A 95 2.10 -20.13 1.57
N GLU A 96 2.13 -19.98 0.25
CA GLU A 96 2.38 -21.07 -0.68
C GLU A 96 3.83 -21.56 -0.65
N ASN A 97 4.78 -20.67 -0.34
CA ASN A 97 6.22 -20.96 -0.44
C ASN A 97 6.75 -21.90 0.66
N ASP A 98 6.07 -22.00 1.81
CA ASP A 98 6.51 -22.90 2.92
C ASP A 98 5.35 -23.32 3.86
N ASN A 99 4.10 -23.09 3.45
CA ASN A 99 2.90 -23.40 4.24
C ASN A 99 2.88 -22.75 5.63
N GLN A 100 3.52 -21.59 5.78
CA GLN A 100 3.57 -20.80 7.01
C GLN A 100 2.20 -20.11 7.27
N PRO A 101 1.76 -19.95 8.53
CA PRO A 101 0.60 -19.13 8.85
C PRO A 101 0.69 -17.72 8.25
N PHE A 102 -0.44 -17.19 7.77
CA PHE A 102 -0.46 -15.91 7.06
C PHE A 102 0.22 -14.76 7.82
N PHE A 103 -0.08 -14.63 9.12
CA PHE A 103 0.49 -13.57 9.97
C PHE A 103 1.88 -13.89 10.55
N ASP A 104 2.43 -15.07 10.27
CA ASP A 104 3.84 -15.39 10.60
C ASP A 104 4.79 -14.89 9.50
N GLY A 105 4.24 -14.42 8.39
CA GLY A 105 4.98 -13.86 7.26
C GLY A 105 5.43 -14.89 6.25
N GLU A 106 6.14 -14.39 5.25
CA GLU A 106 6.76 -15.14 4.17
C GLU A 106 8.30 -14.93 4.23
N THR A 107 9.02 -15.36 3.23
CA THR A 107 10.44 -15.12 2.97
C THR A 107 10.75 -13.69 2.51
N GLU A 108 9.98 -13.13 1.59
CA GLU A 108 10.36 -11.89 0.91
C GLU A 108 10.06 -10.63 1.76
N PRO A 109 11.02 -9.71 1.94
CA PRO A 109 10.82 -8.49 2.73
C PRO A 109 9.63 -7.61 2.26
N CYS A 110 9.37 -7.55 0.95
CA CYS A 110 8.28 -6.78 0.35
C CYS A 110 6.90 -7.35 0.70
N ILE A 111 6.80 -8.67 0.88
CA ILE A 111 5.58 -9.32 1.36
C ILE A 111 5.44 -9.03 2.85
N ASN A 112 6.50 -9.30 3.61
CA ASN A 112 6.55 -9.12 5.05
C ASN A 112 6.22 -7.69 5.49
N GLY A 113 6.71 -6.66 4.79
CA GLY A 113 6.35 -5.28 5.05
C GLY A 113 4.84 -5.01 4.95
N ARG A 114 4.17 -5.57 3.93
CA ARG A 114 2.71 -5.48 3.79
C ARG A 114 2.00 -6.24 4.91
N VAL A 115 2.46 -7.44 5.24
CA VAL A 115 1.87 -8.28 6.32
C VAL A 115 1.98 -7.60 7.67
N VAL A 116 3.10 -6.93 7.99
CA VAL A 116 3.22 -6.13 9.22
C VAL A 116 2.11 -5.08 9.28
N GLY A 117 1.91 -4.33 8.19
CA GLY A 117 0.84 -3.35 8.12
C GLY A 117 -0.57 -3.93 8.27
N LEU A 118 -0.81 -5.14 7.74
CA LEU A 118 -2.07 -5.87 7.91
C LEU A 118 -2.25 -6.35 9.35
N GLY A 119 -1.22 -6.92 9.96
CA GLY A 119 -1.27 -7.42 11.32
C GLY A 119 -1.51 -6.30 12.32
N VAL A 120 -0.81 -5.18 12.19
CA VAL A 120 -1.07 -3.96 12.96
C VAL A 120 -2.53 -3.54 12.86
N TYR A 121 -3.04 -3.43 11.63
CA TYR A 121 -4.39 -2.92 11.38
C TYR A 121 -5.49 -3.86 11.91
N PHE A 122 -5.29 -5.18 11.82
CA PHE A 122 -6.25 -6.19 12.25
C PHE A 122 -5.95 -6.81 13.63
N GLY A 123 -5.04 -6.21 14.40
CA GLY A 123 -4.75 -6.62 15.78
C GLY A 123 -4.07 -7.98 15.92
N ARG A 124 -3.15 -8.32 15.01
CA ARG A 124 -2.34 -9.56 15.04
C ARG A 124 -0.90 -9.27 15.40
N ASP A 125 -0.31 -10.17 16.17
CA ASP A 125 1.12 -10.13 16.48
C ASP A 125 1.94 -10.42 15.22
N VAL A 126 2.81 -9.47 14.89
CA VAL A 126 3.74 -9.51 13.75
C VAL A 126 5.16 -9.16 14.19
N SER A 127 5.44 -9.22 15.49
CA SER A 127 6.74 -8.86 16.09
C SER A 127 7.89 -9.70 15.52
N ALA A 128 7.64 -10.98 15.23
CA ALA A 128 8.62 -11.86 14.59
C ALA A 128 9.00 -11.39 13.18
N ILE A 129 8.01 -10.94 12.39
CA ILE A 129 8.24 -10.39 11.05
C ILE A 129 9.05 -9.08 11.15
N VAL A 130 8.71 -8.21 12.11
CA VAL A 130 9.45 -6.97 12.35
C VAL A 130 10.91 -7.28 12.69
N GLY A 131 11.16 -8.20 13.63
CA GLY A 131 12.51 -8.63 13.99
C GLY A 131 13.31 -9.15 12.79
N ARG A 132 12.67 -9.92 11.90
CA ARG A 132 13.26 -10.39 10.65
C ARG A 132 13.63 -9.23 9.72
N LEU A 133 12.72 -8.30 9.47
CA LEU A 133 12.95 -7.14 8.60
C LEU A 133 14.11 -6.26 9.11
N LEU A 134 14.25 -6.09 10.42
CA LEU A 134 15.39 -5.36 11.01
C LEU A 134 16.72 -6.09 10.74
N GLY A 135 16.73 -7.42 10.77
CA GLY A 135 17.92 -8.22 10.48
C GLY A 135 18.27 -8.33 8.98
N GLU A 136 17.32 -8.04 8.09
CA GLU A 136 17.47 -8.15 6.63
C GLU A 136 17.77 -6.81 5.94
N GLN A 137 17.88 -5.70 6.70
CA GLN A 137 18.18 -4.39 6.14
C GLN A 137 19.59 -4.36 5.51
N LEU A 138 19.68 -3.88 4.26
CA LEU A 138 20.93 -3.84 3.52
C LEU A 138 21.83 -2.66 3.95
N ASP A 139 23.09 -2.70 3.52
CA ASP A 139 24.10 -1.69 3.87
C ASP A 139 23.70 -0.28 3.42
N ASP A 140 23.03 -0.17 2.26
CA ASP A 140 22.54 1.11 1.72
C ASP A 140 21.24 1.60 2.38
N GLY A 141 20.78 0.92 3.44
CA GLY A 141 19.68 1.32 4.31
C GLY A 141 18.30 0.86 3.88
N GLY A 142 18.12 0.38 2.65
CA GLY A 142 16.83 -0.15 2.20
C GLY A 142 16.70 -1.67 2.36
N TRP A 143 15.75 -2.23 1.60
CA TRP A 143 15.52 -3.66 1.49
C TRP A 143 15.41 -4.10 0.03
N ASN A 144 15.58 -5.39 -0.23
CA ASN A 144 15.27 -5.99 -1.53
C ASN A 144 14.73 -7.42 -1.40
N CYS A 145 13.77 -7.77 -2.27
CA CYS A 145 13.36 -9.14 -2.51
C CYS A 145 14.35 -9.70 -3.54
N TRP A 146 15.05 -10.80 -3.20
CA TRP A 146 16.12 -11.45 -3.97
C TRP A 146 17.53 -10.87 -3.81
N GLY A 147 18.54 -11.76 -3.82
CA GLY A 147 19.94 -11.61 -3.35
C GLY A 147 20.84 -10.58 -4.02
N SER A 148 20.27 -9.48 -4.53
CA SER A 148 20.98 -8.25 -4.80
C SER A 148 21.51 -7.65 -3.49
N PRO A 149 22.79 -7.23 -3.44
CA PRO A 149 23.32 -6.47 -2.31
C PRO A 149 22.85 -5.01 -2.29
N ARG A 150 21.99 -4.61 -3.24
CA ARG A 150 21.44 -3.25 -3.35
C ARG A 150 19.94 -3.27 -3.16
N SER A 151 19.44 -2.29 -2.43
CA SER A 151 18.02 -2.11 -2.16
C SER A 151 17.22 -1.66 -3.39
N SER A 152 15.93 -1.96 -3.39
CA SER A 152 14.97 -1.52 -4.41
C SER A 152 13.94 -0.57 -3.83
N PHE A 153 13.37 0.30 -4.67
CA PHE A 153 12.28 1.20 -4.27
C PHE A 153 11.05 0.41 -3.84
N ASP A 154 10.62 -0.57 -4.66
CA ASP A 154 9.43 -1.36 -4.41
C ASP A 154 9.53 -2.07 -3.05
N THR A 155 10.63 -2.77 -2.78
CA THR A 155 10.75 -3.48 -1.50
C THR A 155 10.84 -2.51 -0.33
N THR A 156 11.66 -1.46 -0.46
CA THR A 156 11.87 -0.51 0.62
C THR A 156 10.58 0.19 1.03
N ILE A 157 9.73 0.63 0.10
CA ILE A 157 8.47 1.30 0.46
C ILE A 157 7.49 0.37 1.17
N ASN A 158 7.38 -0.90 0.75
CA ASN A 158 6.51 -1.87 1.43
C ASN A 158 6.97 -2.11 2.88
N VAL A 159 8.27 -2.22 3.11
CA VAL A 159 8.83 -2.41 4.45
C VAL A 159 8.63 -1.15 5.31
N LEU A 160 8.94 0.03 4.77
CA LEU A 160 8.77 1.29 5.49
C LEU A 160 7.34 1.54 5.95
N GLU A 161 6.35 1.29 5.09
CA GLU A 161 4.93 1.43 5.45
C GLU A 161 4.50 0.47 6.57
N GLY A 162 5.00 -0.77 6.55
CA GLY A 162 4.77 -1.74 7.63
C GLY A 162 5.40 -1.30 8.94
N LEU A 163 6.69 -0.98 8.91
CA LEU A 163 7.43 -0.53 10.10
C LEU A 163 6.86 0.78 10.66
N GLN A 164 6.38 1.70 9.83
CA GLN A 164 5.73 2.94 10.28
C GLN A 164 4.46 2.65 11.06
N ALA A 165 3.60 1.79 10.52
CA ALA A 165 2.37 1.40 11.18
C ALA A 165 2.66 0.72 12.53
N TYR A 166 3.68 -0.15 12.57
CA TYR A 166 4.06 -0.83 13.80
C TYR A 166 4.68 0.12 14.84
N GLU A 167 5.54 1.05 14.43
CA GLU A 167 6.11 2.07 15.32
C GLU A 167 5.04 2.93 16.01
N GLN A 168 4.00 3.30 15.28
CA GLN A 168 2.91 4.14 15.80
C GLN A 168 2.09 3.49 16.91
N MET A 169 2.18 2.16 17.09
CA MET A 169 1.54 1.44 18.19
C MET A 169 2.39 1.41 19.47
N LEU A 170 3.66 1.82 19.41
CA LEU A 170 4.63 1.64 20.48
C LEU A 170 5.03 2.98 21.10
N ASP A 171 5.34 2.95 22.39
CA ASP A 171 5.85 4.14 23.10
C ASP A 171 7.29 4.49 22.69
N ALA A 172 8.18 3.50 22.50
CA ALA A 172 9.53 3.67 21.95
C ALA A 172 10.20 2.34 21.54
N TRP A 173 10.78 2.29 20.33
CA TRP A 173 11.69 1.21 19.91
C TRP A 173 12.83 1.80 19.05
N PRO A 174 13.96 2.20 19.66
CA PRO A 174 15.03 2.94 18.98
C PRO A 174 15.61 2.24 17.75
N GLU A 175 15.80 0.91 17.82
CA GLU A 175 16.33 0.12 16.70
C GLU A 175 15.38 0.15 15.50
N LEU A 176 14.07 0.09 15.74
CA LEU A 176 13.07 0.22 14.69
C LEU A 176 13.08 1.63 14.10
N THR A 177 13.09 2.66 14.94
CA THR A 177 13.17 4.06 14.49
C THR A 177 14.40 4.30 13.62
N GLU A 178 15.55 3.78 14.02
CA GLU A 178 16.80 3.92 13.26
C GLU A 178 16.73 3.18 11.92
N ALA A 179 16.22 1.94 11.90
CA ALA A 179 16.04 1.20 10.66
C ALA A 179 15.08 1.95 9.71
N ARG A 180 13.96 2.48 10.21
CA ARG A 180 13.05 3.34 9.43
C ARG A 180 13.78 4.54 8.83
N ARG A 181 14.54 5.29 9.64
CA ARG A 181 15.29 6.47 9.17
C ARG A 181 16.31 6.13 8.08
N ARG A 182 17.03 5.01 8.20
CA ARG A 182 17.96 4.54 7.17
C ARG A 182 17.23 4.20 5.85
N GLY A 183 16.07 3.55 5.92
CA GLY A 183 15.25 3.26 4.74
C GLY A 183 14.62 4.51 4.13
N GLU A 184 14.21 5.46 4.95
CA GLU A 184 13.75 6.78 4.50
C GLU A 184 14.86 7.51 3.75
N GLU A 185 16.08 7.53 4.29
CA GLU A 185 17.24 8.16 3.66
C GLU A 185 17.57 7.50 2.32
N PHE A 186 17.43 6.17 2.19
CA PHE A 186 17.56 5.49 0.90
C PHE A 186 16.65 6.10 -0.18
N LEU A 187 15.39 6.40 0.13
CA LEU A 187 14.46 7.03 -0.80
C LEU A 187 14.75 8.53 -0.99
N LEU A 188 15.13 9.24 0.08
CA LEU A 188 15.35 10.69 0.08
C LEU A 188 16.63 11.10 -0.66
N GLU A 189 17.74 10.36 -0.51
CA GLU A 189 18.97 10.57 -1.32
C GLU A 189 18.69 10.49 -2.82
N ARG A 190 17.63 9.76 -3.17
CA ARG A 190 17.17 9.52 -4.53
C ARG A 190 16.02 10.45 -4.93
N ARG A 191 15.68 11.45 -4.11
CA ARG A 191 14.59 12.42 -4.36
C ARG A 191 13.28 11.73 -4.77
N LEU A 192 13.02 10.55 -4.23
CA LEU A 192 11.88 9.67 -4.54
C LEU A 192 11.76 9.15 -5.98
N LEU A 193 12.55 9.62 -6.95
CA LEU A 193 12.39 9.20 -8.35
C LEU A 193 13.69 9.12 -9.15
N ARG A 194 14.84 9.44 -8.54
CA ARG A 194 16.14 9.54 -9.20
C ARG A 194 17.06 8.37 -8.88
N ARG A 195 17.94 8.03 -9.82
CA ARG A 195 19.10 7.17 -9.55
C ARG A 195 20.15 7.98 -8.81
N ARG A 196 20.66 7.45 -7.69
CA ARG A 196 21.75 8.10 -6.94
C ARG A 196 23.00 8.34 -7.80
N SER A 197 23.31 7.40 -8.71
CA SER A 197 24.53 7.44 -9.53
C SER A 197 24.47 8.41 -10.71
N THR A 198 23.32 8.55 -11.37
CA THR A 198 23.20 9.34 -12.62
C THR A 198 22.31 10.57 -12.48
N GLY A 199 21.46 10.66 -11.45
CA GLY A 199 20.45 11.71 -11.34
C GLY A 199 19.29 11.58 -12.33
N GLU A 200 19.27 10.54 -13.16
CA GLU A 200 18.17 10.24 -14.08
C GLU A 200 16.98 9.61 -13.36
N ILE A 201 15.81 9.59 -13.99
CA ILE A 201 14.65 8.88 -13.47
C ILE A 201 14.98 7.39 -13.33
N VAL A 202 14.67 6.79 -12.18
CA VAL A 202 14.97 5.38 -11.90
C VAL A 202 14.18 4.43 -12.80
N ASP A 203 12.87 4.67 -12.89
CA ASP A 203 11.94 3.93 -13.73
C ASP A 203 10.82 4.89 -14.19
N PRO A 204 10.60 5.11 -15.49
CA PRO A 204 9.49 5.93 -15.99
C PRO A 204 8.11 5.46 -15.49
N GLY A 205 7.95 4.17 -15.19
CA GLY A 205 6.73 3.59 -14.64
C GLY A 205 6.36 4.17 -13.28
N TYR A 206 7.33 4.59 -12.46
CA TYR A 206 7.08 5.21 -11.15
C TYR A 206 6.41 6.58 -11.24
N LEU A 207 6.40 7.18 -12.43
CA LEU A 207 5.69 8.43 -12.69
C LEU A 207 4.24 8.21 -13.10
N ARG A 208 3.77 6.96 -13.27
CA ARG A 208 2.37 6.67 -13.62
C ARG A 208 1.56 6.34 -12.37
N LEU A 209 0.64 7.23 -12.02
CA LEU A 209 -0.18 7.11 -10.82
C LEU A 209 -1.12 5.90 -10.91
N SER A 210 -0.96 4.96 -9.99
CA SER A 210 -1.69 3.69 -9.99
C SER A 210 -2.54 3.55 -8.73
N PHE A 211 -3.68 2.89 -8.85
CA PHE A 211 -4.41 2.36 -7.70
C PHE A 211 -5.19 1.09 -8.09
N PRO A 212 -5.10 0.00 -7.32
CA PRO A 212 -4.18 -0.23 -6.20
C PRO A 212 -2.73 -0.30 -6.67
N VAL A 213 -1.79 0.22 -5.88
CA VAL A 213 -0.34 0.20 -6.23
C VAL A 213 0.28 -1.19 -6.10
N ARG A 214 -0.36 -2.13 -5.38
CA ARG A 214 0.14 -3.49 -5.12
C ARG A 214 1.50 -3.45 -4.41
N TRP A 215 2.45 -4.31 -4.83
CA TRP A 215 3.81 -4.31 -4.34
C TRP A 215 4.66 -3.18 -4.95
N HIS A 216 4.20 -2.53 -6.02
CA HIS A 216 5.00 -1.56 -6.76
C HIS A 216 5.16 -0.22 -6.02
N TYR A 217 6.21 0.48 -6.39
CA TYR A 217 6.41 1.88 -6.10
C TYR A 217 5.77 2.76 -7.18
N ASP A 218 5.12 3.84 -6.75
CA ASP A 218 4.90 5.04 -7.57
C ASP A 218 5.22 6.29 -6.73
N VAL A 219 5.49 7.40 -7.42
CA VAL A 219 5.90 8.65 -6.76
C VAL A 219 4.85 9.16 -5.77
N LEU A 220 3.57 8.89 -6.01
CA LEU A 220 2.48 9.28 -5.12
C LEU A 220 2.48 8.46 -3.83
N ARG A 221 2.72 7.15 -3.90
CA ARG A 221 2.90 6.27 -2.73
C ARG A 221 4.06 6.75 -1.87
N GLY A 222 5.18 7.10 -2.48
CA GLY A 222 6.32 7.68 -1.77
C GLY A 222 5.97 9.00 -1.07
N LEU A 223 5.30 9.93 -1.78
CA LEU A 223 4.89 11.20 -1.19
C LEU A 223 3.83 11.05 -0.09
N GLU A 224 2.91 10.09 -0.23
CA GLU A 224 1.90 9.78 0.78
C GLU A 224 2.53 9.27 2.08
N TYR A 225 3.55 8.40 1.97
CA TYR A 225 4.32 7.94 3.11
C TYR A 225 5.04 9.10 3.85
N PHE A 226 5.59 10.06 3.09
CA PHE A 226 6.26 11.25 3.63
C PHE A 226 5.31 12.45 3.87
N ARG A 227 4.00 12.23 3.96
CA ARG A 227 3.03 13.33 4.15
C ARG A 227 3.38 14.20 5.36
N GLY A 228 3.27 15.53 5.19
CA GLY A 228 3.58 16.51 6.24
C GLY A 228 5.07 16.71 6.55
N ARG A 229 5.98 15.94 5.94
CA ARG A 229 7.43 16.12 6.11
C ARG A 229 7.92 17.35 5.35
N ASP A 230 8.59 18.27 6.02
CA ASP A 230 9.30 19.37 5.34
C ASP A 230 10.74 18.95 5.01
N ASP A 231 10.96 18.49 3.78
CA ASP A 231 12.29 18.10 3.26
C ASP A 231 12.41 18.52 1.79
N PRO A 232 13.37 19.40 1.42
CA PRO A 232 13.54 19.90 0.05
C PRO A 232 13.78 18.80 -1.00
N ARG A 233 14.20 17.61 -0.59
CA ARG A 233 14.40 16.46 -1.48
C ARG A 233 13.07 15.89 -2.01
N LEU A 234 11.95 16.26 -1.40
CA LEU A 234 10.59 15.90 -1.83
C LEU A 234 10.02 16.86 -2.89
N ASP A 235 10.62 18.04 -3.07
CA ASP A 235 10.00 19.12 -3.87
C ASP A 235 9.82 18.76 -5.34
N GLU A 236 10.78 18.02 -5.90
CA GLU A 236 10.71 17.55 -7.27
C GLU A 236 9.53 16.58 -7.47
N ALA A 237 9.39 15.60 -6.59
CA ALA A 237 8.27 14.65 -6.60
C ALA A 237 6.93 15.37 -6.42
N ARG A 238 6.86 16.35 -5.50
CA ARG A 238 5.67 17.19 -5.32
C ARG A 238 5.33 17.97 -6.57
N GLN A 239 6.33 18.51 -7.28
CA GLN A 239 6.11 19.24 -8.51
C GLN A 239 5.54 18.32 -9.60
N VAL A 240 6.11 17.13 -9.78
CA VAL A 240 5.54 16.10 -10.69
C VAL A 240 4.08 15.83 -10.36
N LEU A 241 3.74 15.69 -9.08
CA LEU A 241 2.37 15.46 -8.66
C LEU A 241 1.46 16.67 -8.97
N ARG A 242 1.92 17.91 -8.77
CA ARG A 242 1.15 19.12 -9.11
C ARG A 242 0.92 19.24 -10.62
N ASP A 243 1.93 18.94 -11.43
CA ASP A 243 1.85 19.02 -12.89
C ASP A 243 0.85 18.02 -13.49
N LYS A 244 0.58 16.93 -12.76
CA LYS A 244 -0.43 15.92 -13.13
C LYS A 244 -1.87 16.28 -12.75
N ARG A 245 -2.06 17.33 -11.94
CA ARG A 245 -3.40 17.78 -11.52
C ARG A 245 -4.17 18.27 -12.74
N GLN A 246 -5.36 17.74 -12.94
CA GLN A 246 -6.26 18.13 -14.01
C GLN A 246 -6.88 19.52 -13.72
N PRO A 247 -7.42 20.23 -14.74
CA PRO A 247 -8.03 21.55 -14.55
C PRO A 247 -9.20 21.57 -13.55
N ASP A 248 -9.88 20.43 -13.37
CA ASP A 248 -10.97 20.26 -12.40
C ASP A 248 -10.48 19.89 -10.98
N GLY A 249 -9.17 19.82 -10.77
CA GLY A 249 -8.55 19.48 -9.49
C GLY A 249 -8.36 18.00 -9.22
N THR A 250 -8.73 17.11 -10.16
CA THR A 250 -8.57 15.65 -10.01
C THR A 250 -7.22 15.14 -10.52
N TRP A 251 -6.92 13.87 -10.24
CA TRP A 251 -5.80 13.13 -10.85
C TRP A 251 -6.33 11.89 -11.54
N LEU A 252 -5.69 11.52 -12.65
CA LEU A 252 -6.08 10.35 -13.44
C LEU A 252 -5.60 9.04 -12.78
N LEU A 253 -6.30 7.94 -13.05
CA LEU A 253 -5.71 6.59 -12.98
C LEU A 253 -4.86 6.41 -14.23
N GLU A 254 -3.54 6.54 -14.14
CA GLU A 254 -2.66 6.50 -15.32
C GLU A 254 -2.20 5.08 -15.65
N HIS A 255 -2.29 4.15 -14.70
CA HIS A 255 -1.86 2.77 -14.89
C HIS A 255 -2.57 1.81 -13.93
N THR A 256 -2.96 0.66 -14.46
CA THR A 256 -3.54 -0.47 -13.74
C THR A 256 -2.60 -1.67 -13.87
N HIS A 257 -2.13 -2.22 -12.76
CA HIS A 257 -1.27 -3.41 -12.81
C HIS A 257 -2.04 -4.61 -13.39
N PRO A 258 -1.53 -5.25 -14.46
CA PRO A 258 -2.18 -6.41 -15.07
C PRO A 258 -2.39 -7.54 -14.07
N GLY A 259 -3.50 -8.25 -14.21
CA GLY A 259 -3.83 -9.40 -13.36
C GLY A 259 -5.33 -9.65 -13.25
N LYS A 260 -5.69 -10.79 -12.69
CA LYS A 260 -7.08 -11.12 -12.35
C LYS A 260 -7.47 -10.38 -11.07
N VAL A 261 -8.56 -9.63 -11.12
CA VAL A 261 -9.14 -8.92 -9.97
C VAL A 261 -10.58 -9.39 -9.75
N HIS A 262 -11.10 -9.22 -8.54
CA HIS A 262 -12.52 -9.51 -8.25
C HIS A 262 -13.46 -8.62 -9.06
N PHE A 263 -13.14 -7.34 -9.17
CA PHE A 263 -13.82 -6.38 -10.01
C PHE A 263 -12.95 -5.14 -10.22
N GLN A 264 -13.26 -4.39 -11.27
CA GLN A 264 -12.64 -3.09 -11.55
C GLN A 264 -13.37 -1.99 -10.75
N MET A 265 -12.61 -1.17 -10.02
CA MET A 265 -13.14 -0.02 -9.26
C MET A 265 -13.24 1.24 -10.10
N GLU A 266 -12.19 1.52 -10.88
CA GLU A 266 -12.01 2.75 -11.66
C GLU A 266 -11.45 2.41 -13.04
N GLU A 267 -11.62 3.31 -14.01
CA GLU A 267 -11.18 3.14 -15.40
C GLU A 267 -9.86 3.87 -15.64
N GLU A 268 -8.88 3.18 -16.23
CA GLU A 268 -7.60 3.77 -16.61
C GLU A 268 -7.81 4.90 -17.63
N GLY A 269 -7.06 5.99 -17.48
CA GLY A 269 -7.20 7.22 -18.25
C GLY A 269 -8.33 8.16 -17.78
N ARG A 270 -9.12 7.77 -16.77
CA ARG A 270 -10.19 8.62 -16.19
C ARG A 270 -9.76 9.23 -14.85
N PRO A 271 -10.40 10.33 -14.40
CA PRO A 271 -10.25 10.83 -13.05
C PRO A 271 -10.48 9.74 -12.00
N SER A 272 -9.52 9.57 -11.10
CA SER A 272 -9.48 8.57 -10.04
C SER A 272 -9.73 9.22 -8.70
N ARG A 273 -10.73 8.72 -7.96
CA ARG A 273 -11.01 9.19 -6.60
C ARG A 273 -9.89 8.80 -5.66
N TRP A 274 -9.32 7.61 -5.82
CA TRP A 274 -8.18 7.16 -5.01
C TRP A 274 -6.94 8.01 -5.22
N ASN A 275 -6.52 8.20 -6.48
CA ASN A 275 -5.34 9.05 -6.74
C ASN A 275 -5.59 10.49 -6.35
N THR A 276 -6.81 11.01 -6.54
CA THR A 276 -7.17 12.37 -6.11
C THR A 276 -7.09 12.52 -4.59
N LEU A 277 -7.72 11.61 -3.83
CA LEU A 277 -7.68 11.62 -2.36
C LEU A 277 -6.24 11.55 -1.83
N ARG A 278 -5.46 10.59 -2.34
CA ARG A 278 -4.05 10.40 -1.96
C ARG A 278 -3.20 11.63 -2.33
N ALA A 279 -3.42 12.22 -3.50
CA ALA A 279 -2.68 13.40 -3.95
C ALA A 279 -2.99 14.65 -3.12
N LEU A 280 -4.25 14.87 -2.72
CA LEU A 280 -4.62 15.96 -1.83
C LEU A 280 -3.90 15.84 -0.48
N ARG A 281 -3.93 14.63 0.12
CA ARG A 281 -3.21 14.32 1.37
C ARG A 281 -1.71 14.53 1.25
N ALA A 282 -1.10 14.02 0.18
CA ALA A 282 0.34 14.14 -0.07
C ALA A 282 0.80 15.59 -0.26
N LEU A 283 -0.04 16.45 -0.84
CA LEU A 283 0.24 17.87 -1.05
C LEU A 283 -0.13 18.76 0.16
N GLY A 284 -0.72 18.20 1.21
CA GLY A 284 -1.22 18.98 2.36
C GLY A 284 -2.38 19.91 1.99
N ALA A 285 -3.11 19.62 0.92
CA ALA A 285 -4.34 20.31 0.60
C ALA A 285 -5.46 19.71 1.45
N GLY A 286 -6.14 20.55 2.26
CA GLY A 286 -7.17 20.10 3.18
C GLY A 286 -8.27 19.28 2.48
N THR A 287 -8.57 18.14 3.09
CA THR A 287 -9.89 17.51 3.08
C THR A 287 -10.59 18.06 4.32
N ASP A 288 -11.66 18.83 4.15
CA ASP A 288 -12.34 19.63 5.20
C ASP A 288 -12.32 19.06 6.63
#